data_AF-A0A9X5BL47-F1
#
_entry.id   AF-A0A9X5BL47-F1
#
_cell.length_a   1.000
_cell.length_b   1.000
_cell.length_c   1.000
_cell.angle_alpha   90.00
_cell.angle_beta   90.00
_cell.angle_gamma   90.00
#
_symmetry.space_group_name_H-M   'P 1'
#
loop_
_entity.id
_entity.type
_entity.pdbx_description
1 polymer ?
#
loop_
_entity_poly.entity_id
_entity_poly.type
_entity_poly.pdbx_seq_one_letter_code
_entity_poly.pdbx_strand_id
1 'polypeptide(L)'
;FFGGTPVKIVCDNLKTGVTLHPKRGEIIRNEAYLSLGGYYSAAIMPAGVKKPKQKASVEGCVGKIATAVIAKLRNDVFTSLAALNAGIRKAVKEFNDKPFQKRPGSRRSIFEMEEKPYLRTLPLIPYEVCEWSYGHKVGSSSHIWWNKGQYSIQIYRLQGGCQI
;
A
#
# COMPACT_ATOMS: atom_id res chain seq x y z
N PHE A 1 -8.16 7.49 -8.56
CA PHE A 1 -9.40 7.67 -7.77
C PHE A 1 -9.14 8.59 -6.59
N PHE A 2 -8.25 8.22 -5.65
CA PHE A 2 -8.04 9.01 -4.42
C PHE A 2 -7.28 10.33 -4.62
N GLY A 3 -6.26 10.38 -5.48
CA GLY A 3 -5.59 11.64 -5.86
C GLY A 3 -4.81 12.31 -4.72
N GLY A 4 -4.54 11.60 -3.64
CA GLY A 4 -3.87 12.10 -2.44
C GLY A 4 -3.61 10.98 -1.45
N THR A 5 -2.96 11.32 -0.35
CA THR A 5 -2.49 10.37 0.66
C THR A 5 -3.31 10.50 1.95
N PRO A 6 -3.82 9.39 2.52
CA PRO A 6 -4.56 9.43 3.78
C PRO A 6 -3.63 9.68 4.97
N VAL A 7 -4.16 10.31 6.02
CA VAL A 7 -3.42 10.55 7.26
C VAL A 7 -3.17 9.25 8.04
N LYS A 8 -4.06 8.26 7.90
CA LYS A 8 -3.99 6.99 8.61
C LYS A 8 -4.28 5.82 7.67
N ILE A 9 -3.42 4.81 7.71
CA ILE A 9 -3.59 3.54 7.02
C ILE A 9 -3.78 2.47 8.09
N VAL A 10 -4.90 1.75 8.04
CA VAL A 10 -5.16 0.66 8.98
C VAL A 10 -4.93 -0.67 8.26
N CYS A 11 -3.98 -1.46 8.74
CA CYS A 11 -3.63 -2.75 8.14
C CYS A 11 -4.19 -3.91 8.97
N ASP A 12 -4.82 -4.87 8.31
CA ASP A 12 -5.54 -5.97 8.97
C ASP A 12 -4.66 -7.19 9.33
N ASN A 13 -3.38 -7.18 8.98
CA ASN A 13 -2.51 -8.32 9.28
C ASN A 13 -1.09 -7.91 9.67
N LEU A 14 -0.94 -7.35 10.87
CA LEU A 14 0.39 -7.04 11.39
C LEU A 14 1.24 -8.30 11.63
N LYS A 15 0.65 -9.52 11.63
CA LYS A 15 1.40 -10.77 11.84
C LYS A 15 2.34 -11.13 10.68
N THR A 16 2.00 -10.79 9.43
CA THR A 16 2.95 -10.85 8.29
C THR A 16 3.94 -9.69 8.29
N GLY A 17 3.77 -8.71 9.19
CA GLY A 17 4.77 -7.68 9.52
C GLY A 17 5.49 -7.92 10.83
N VAL A 18 5.48 -9.16 11.34
CA VAL A 18 6.24 -9.58 12.51
C VAL A 18 7.03 -10.82 12.11
N THR A 19 8.31 -10.65 11.82
CA THR A 19 9.20 -11.74 11.39
C THR A 19 9.54 -12.70 12.54
N LEU A 20 9.36 -12.29 13.81
CA LEU A 20 9.63 -13.10 15.00
C LEU A 20 8.88 -12.58 16.25
N HIS A 21 8.37 -13.51 17.08
CA HIS A 21 7.87 -13.25 18.42
C HIS A 21 8.86 -13.78 19.47
N PRO A 22 9.78 -12.97 20.03
CA PRO A 22 10.57 -13.39 21.18
C PRO A 22 9.77 -13.24 22.49
N LYS A 23 9.96 -14.17 23.43
CA LYS A 23 9.25 -14.22 24.73
C LYS A 23 9.61 -13.06 25.69
N ARG A 24 10.62 -12.24 25.39
CA ARG A 24 10.98 -10.98 26.05
C ARG A 24 11.70 -10.09 25.02
N GLY A 25 11.28 -8.82 24.87
CA GLY A 25 11.94 -7.83 24.00
C GLY A 25 10.98 -6.98 23.16
N GLU A 26 11.49 -5.85 22.65
CA GLU A 26 10.75 -4.92 21.79
C GLU A 26 10.26 -5.59 20.50
N ILE A 27 9.04 -5.21 20.11
CA ILE A 27 8.37 -5.70 18.90
C ILE A 27 9.20 -5.28 17.68
N ILE A 28 9.68 -6.26 16.92
CA ILE A 28 10.36 -6.05 15.64
C ILE A 28 9.42 -5.26 14.72
N ARG A 29 9.73 -3.99 14.50
CA ARG A 29 9.05 -3.11 13.55
C ARG A 29 9.35 -3.62 12.15
N ASN A 30 8.32 -3.95 11.36
CA ASN A 30 8.51 -4.15 9.93
C ASN A 30 8.92 -2.81 9.30
N GLU A 31 10.20 -2.70 8.97
CA GLU A 31 10.83 -1.53 8.37
C GLU A 31 10.16 -1.11 7.07
N ALA A 32 9.64 -2.06 6.28
CA ALA A 32 8.91 -1.75 5.07
C ALA A 32 7.61 -0.97 5.36
N TYR A 33 6.91 -1.27 6.47
CA TYR A 33 5.76 -0.45 6.89
C TYR A 33 6.18 0.92 7.42
N LEU A 34 7.31 1.02 8.11
CA LEU A 34 7.81 2.33 8.56
C LEU A 34 8.22 3.21 7.38
N SER A 35 8.96 2.67 6.41
CA SER A 35 9.36 3.39 5.19
C SER A 35 8.13 3.80 4.38
N LEU A 36 7.14 2.92 4.24
CA LEU A 36 5.87 3.24 3.59
C LEU A 36 5.13 4.38 4.31
N GLY A 37 5.03 4.29 5.64
CA GLY A 37 4.37 5.31 6.46
C GLY A 37 5.10 6.66 6.40
N GLY A 38 6.43 6.66 6.47
CA GLY A 38 7.24 7.87 6.33
C GLY A 38 7.09 8.51 4.96
N TYR A 39 7.21 7.73 3.90
CA TYR A 39 7.11 8.21 2.52
C TYR A 39 5.74 8.85 2.22
N TYR A 40 4.65 8.19 2.64
CA TYR A 40 3.29 8.72 2.48
C TYR A 40 2.91 9.72 3.58
N SER A 41 3.80 10.01 4.53
CA SER A 41 3.47 10.76 5.75
C SER A 41 2.20 10.22 6.43
N ALA A 42 1.96 8.90 6.38
CA ALA A 42 0.74 8.27 6.87
C ALA A 42 1.05 7.44 8.12
N ALA A 43 0.21 7.56 9.14
CA ALA A 43 0.29 6.72 10.31
C ALA A 43 -0.22 5.30 9.98
N ILE A 44 0.67 4.31 9.95
CA ILE A 44 0.29 2.90 9.77
C ILE A 44 -0.09 2.33 11.15
N MET A 45 -1.34 1.94 11.29
CA MET A 45 -1.87 1.39 12.54
C MET A 45 -2.35 -0.06 12.34
N PRO A 46 -2.01 -0.98 13.26
CA PRO A 46 -2.66 -2.28 13.28
C PRO A 46 -4.17 -2.14 13.52
N ALA A 47 -4.97 -2.97 12.87
CA ALA A 47 -6.35 -3.16 13.28
C ALA A 47 -6.41 -3.62 14.75
N GLY A 48 -7.27 -3.00 15.55
CA GLY A 48 -7.34 -3.26 17.00
C GLY A 48 -7.70 -4.70 17.32
N VAL A 49 -6.82 -5.40 18.05
CA VAL A 49 -7.09 -6.74 18.57
C VAL A 49 -8.28 -6.67 19.53
N LYS A 50 -9.31 -7.49 19.29
CA LYS A 50 -10.57 -7.56 20.06
C LYS A 50 -11.54 -6.36 19.91
N LYS A 51 -11.37 -5.47 18.94
CA LYS A 51 -12.44 -4.52 18.50
C LYS A 51 -12.95 -4.87 17.09
N PRO A 52 -13.71 -5.98 16.94
CA PRO A 52 -14.11 -6.52 15.64
C PRO A 52 -15.06 -5.63 14.82
N LYS A 53 -15.63 -4.56 15.41
CA LYS A 53 -16.62 -3.71 14.73
C LYS A 53 -16.07 -2.98 13.50
N GLN A 54 -14.82 -2.53 13.53
CA GLN A 54 -14.22 -1.86 12.36
C GLN A 54 -13.91 -2.84 11.24
N LYS A 55 -13.50 -4.06 11.59
CA LYS A 55 -13.15 -5.12 10.65
C LYS A 55 -14.38 -5.68 9.91
N ALA A 56 -15.43 -6.04 10.63
CA ALA A 56 -16.63 -6.63 10.02
C ALA A 56 -17.34 -5.68 9.04
N SER A 57 -17.31 -4.37 9.30
CA SER A 57 -17.87 -3.37 8.39
C SER A 57 -17.08 -3.26 7.09
N VAL A 58 -15.74 -3.25 7.19
CA VAL A 58 -14.84 -3.18 6.01
C VAL A 58 -14.90 -4.46 5.20
N GLU A 59 -14.77 -5.64 5.82
CA GLU A 59 -14.86 -6.94 5.13
C GLU A 59 -16.21 -7.13 4.45
N GLY A 60 -17.30 -6.80 5.14
CA GLY A 60 -18.64 -6.85 4.56
C GLY A 60 -18.82 -5.88 3.39
N CYS A 61 -18.15 -4.72 3.42
CA CYS A 61 -18.17 -3.77 2.31
C CYS A 61 -17.36 -4.28 1.11
N VAL A 62 -16.14 -4.78 1.36
CA VAL A 62 -15.25 -5.34 0.33
C VAL A 62 -15.92 -6.53 -0.35
N GLY A 63 -16.51 -7.45 0.43
CA GLY A 63 -17.26 -8.58 -0.10
C GLY A 63 -18.42 -8.13 -0.99
N LYS A 64 -19.20 -7.12 -0.56
CA LYS A 64 -20.30 -6.56 -1.38
C LYS A 64 -19.80 -5.95 -2.69
N ILE A 65 -18.66 -5.24 -2.67
CA ILE A 65 -18.05 -4.66 -3.88
C ILE A 65 -17.61 -5.78 -4.81
N ALA A 66 -16.86 -6.76 -4.29
CA ALA A 66 -16.36 -7.88 -5.08
C ALA A 66 -17.51 -8.65 -5.74
N THR A 67 -18.53 -9.02 -4.96
CA THR A 67 -19.72 -9.70 -5.49
C THR A 67 -20.46 -8.85 -6.52
N ALA A 68 -20.60 -7.53 -6.31
CA ALA A 68 -21.25 -6.65 -7.27
C ALA A 68 -20.48 -6.52 -8.59
N VAL A 69 -19.15 -6.44 -8.53
CA VAL A 69 -18.27 -6.41 -9.71
C VAL A 69 -18.34 -7.73 -10.45
N ILE A 70 -18.17 -8.85 -9.75
CA ILE A 70 -18.24 -10.21 -10.35
C ILE A 70 -19.61 -10.42 -11.00
N ALA A 71 -20.70 -10.09 -10.31
CA ALA A 71 -22.05 -10.25 -10.84
C ALA A 71 -22.30 -9.39 -12.10
N LYS A 72 -21.64 -8.23 -12.19
CA LYS A 72 -21.74 -7.33 -13.36
C LYS A 72 -20.99 -7.87 -14.57
N LEU A 73 -19.80 -8.43 -14.35
CA LEU A 73 -18.91 -8.90 -15.41
C LEU A 73 -19.14 -10.38 -15.78
N ARG A 74 -20.04 -11.09 -15.11
CA ARG A 74 -20.23 -12.56 -15.26
C ARG A 74 -20.62 -13.03 -16.67
N ASN A 75 -21.21 -12.15 -17.48
CA ASN A 75 -21.67 -12.46 -18.83
C ASN A 75 -20.73 -11.87 -19.91
N ASP A 76 -19.69 -11.14 -19.49
CA ASP A 76 -18.75 -10.51 -20.41
C ASP A 76 -17.57 -11.45 -20.67
N VAL A 77 -17.16 -11.56 -21.94
CA VAL A 77 -15.97 -12.31 -22.33
C VAL A 77 -14.83 -11.32 -22.57
N PHE A 78 -13.73 -11.50 -21.85
CA PHE A 78 -12.53 -10.66 -21.99
C PHE A 78 -11.42 -11.42 -22.72
N THR A 79 -10.84 -10.79 -23.73
CA THR A 79 -9.74 -11.34 -24.53
C THR A 79 -8.36 -10.81 -24.11
N SER A 80 -8.31 -9.87 -23.16
CA SER A 80 -7.06 -9.34 -22.62
C SER A 80 -7.22 -8.88 -21.17
N LEU A 81 -6.10 -8.88 -20.43
CA LEU A 81 -6.06 -8.35 -19.07
C LEU A 81 -6.37 -6.85 -19.03
N ALA A 82 -5.97 -6.10 -20.06
CA ALA A 82 -6.30 -4.68 -20.18
C ALA A 82 -7.82 -4.45 -20.28
N ALA A 83 -8.52 -5.25 -21.11
CA ALA A 83 -9.96 -5.19 -21.25
C ALA A 83 -10.67 -5.56 -19.93
N LEU A 84 -10.22 -6.61 -19.25
CA LEU A 84 -10.73 -7.00 -17.93
C LEU A 84 -10.56 -5.87 -16.91
N ASN A 85 -9.36 -5.29 -16.82
CA ASN A 85 -9.07 -4.18 -15.92
C ASN A 85 -9.95 -2.95 -16.21
N ALA A 86 -10.23 -2.65 -17.48
CA ALA A 86 -11.14 -1.59 -17.86
C ALA A 86 -12.58 -1.90 -17.41
N GLY A 87 -13.05 -3.13 -17.61
CA GLY A 87 -14.36 -3.61 -17.16
C GLY A 87 -14.52 -3.51 -15.63
N ILE A 88 -13.52 -3.96 -14.87
CA ILE A 88 -13.49 -3.84 -13.41
C ILE A 88 -13.56 -2.38 -12.98
N ARG A 89 -12.76 -1.50 -13.58
CA ARG A 89 -12.77 -0.05 -13.26
C ARG A 89 -14.15 0.56 -13.51
N LYS A 90 -14.81 0.19 -14.61
CA LYS A 90 -16.17 0.64 -14.92
C LYS A 90 -17.17 0.15 -13.88
N ALA A 91 -17.16 -1.14 -13.55
CA ALA A 91 -18.07 -1.73 -12.56
C ALA A 91 -17.89 -1.09 -11.17
N VAL A 92 -16.65 -0.87 -10.74
CA VAL A 92 -16.34 -0.18 -9.46
C VAL A 92 -16.82 1.27 -9.49
N LYS A 93 -16.60 1.99 -10.58
CA LYS A 93 -17.09 3.37 -10.74
C LYS A 93 -18.61 3.43 -10.59
N GLU A 94 -19.34 2.57 -11.30
CA GLU A 94 -20.80 2.52 -11.23
C GLU A 94 -21.31 2.14 -9.83
N PHE A 95 -20.62 1.22 -9.13
CA PHE A 95 -20.95 0.89 -7.75
C PHE A 95 -20.76 2.09 -6.79
N ASN A 96 -19.70 2.87 -7.00
CA ASN A 96 -19.41 4.06 -6.18
C ASN A 96 -20.33 5.24 -6.49
N ASP A 97 -20.75 5.38 -7.75
CA ASP A 97 -21.70 6.41 -8.21
C ASP A 97 -23.15 6.07 -7.80
N LYS A 98 -23.47 4.79 -7.54
CA LYS A 98 -24.81 4.35 -7.13
C LYS A 98 -25.27 5.06 -5.84
N PRO A 99 -26.46 5.71 -5.84
CA PRO A 99 -27.03 6.32 -4.65
C PRO A 99 -27.27 5.33 -3.52
N PHE A 100 -27.20 5.81 -2.27
CA PHE A 100 -27.58 4.98 -1.14
C PHE A 100 -29.11 4.80 -1.07
N GLN A 101 -29.56 3.66 -0.57
CA GLN A 101 -30.99 3.36 -0.41
C GLN A 101 -31.64 4.11 0.77
N LYS A 102 -30.87 4.41 1.83
CA LYS A 102 -31.37 4.94 3.10
C LYS A 102 -30.84 6.34 3.45
N ARG A 103 -30.04 6.95 2.59
CA ARG A 103 -29.43 8.28 2.82
C ARG A 103 -29.20 9.02 1.50
N PRO A 104 -29.18 10.36 1.48
CA PRO A 104 -28.86 11.12 0.28
C PRO A 104 -27.39 10.92 -0.14
N GLY A 105 -27.13 11.09 -1.44
CA GLY A 105 -25.80 10.98 -2.03
C GLY A 105 -25.37 9.56 -2.43
N SER A 106 -24.10 9.43 -2.79
CA SER A 106 -23.43 8.20 -3.20
C SER A 106 -22.08 8.05 -2.48
N ARG A 107 -21.44 6.89 -2.60
CA ARG A 107 -20.10 6.68 -2.00
C ARG A 107 -19.10 7.70 -2.54
N ARG A 108 -19.21 7.99 -3.84
CA ARG A 108 -18.39 9.01 -4.48
C ARG A 108 -18.69 10.42 -3.95
N SER A 109 -19.95 10.81 -3.79
CA SER A 109 -20.26 12.17 -3.32
C SER A 109 -19.75 12.41 -1.91
N ILE A 110 -19.89 11.42 -1.02
CA ILE A 110 -19.34 11.48 0.34
C ILE A 110 -17.82 11.57 0.29
N PHE A 111 -17.16 10.74 -0.52
CA PHE A 111 -15.71 10.81 -0.68
C PHE A 111 -15.26 12.21 -1.15
N GLU A 112 -15.90 12.78 -2.17
CA GLU A 112 -15.49 14.08 -2.71
C GLU A 112 -15.77 15.25 -1.76
N MET A 113 -16.85 15.19 -0.98
CA MET A 113 -17.23 16.27 -0.06
C MET A 113 -16.55 16.18 1.31
N GLU A 114 -16.42 14.96 1.85
CA GLU A 114 -15.99 14.76 3.24
C GLU A 114 -14.58 14.21 3.37
N GLU A 115 -14.10 13.34 2.47
CA GLU A 115 -12.82 12.65 2.66
C GLU A 115 -11.67 13.29 1.86
N LYS A 116 -11.93 13.64 0.61
CA LYS A 116 -10.95 14.20 -0.34
C LYS A 116 -10.26 15.47 0.18
N PRO A 117 -10.94 16.41 0.87
CA PRO A 117 -10.29 17.61 1.41
C PRO A 117 -9.23 17.33 2.49
N TYR A 118 -9.31 16.18 3.17
CA TYR A 118 -8.34 15.79 4.21
C TYR A 118 -7.15 14.99 3.65
N LEU A 119 -7.13 14.70 2.36
CA LEU A 119 -6.01 14.01 1.74
C LEU A 119 -4.82 14.97 1.59
N ARG A 120 -3.63 14.45 1.88
CA ARG A 120 -2.38 15.15 1.60
C ARG A 120 -2.02 14.99 0.12
N THR A 121 -1.17 15.88 -0.37
CA THR A 121 -0.61 15.76 -1.72
C THR A 121 0.19 14.46 -1.87
N LEU A 122 0.20 13.91 -3.08
CA LEU A 122 1.06 12.78 -3.41
C LEU A 122 2.51 13.26 -3.51
N PRO A 123 3.49 12.48 -3.01
CA PRO A 123 4.89 12.74 -3.31
C PRO A 123 5.14 12.67 -4.82
N LEU A 124 6.07 13.50 -5.32
CA LEU A 124 6.37 13.60 -6.76
C LEU A 124 7.01 12.30 -7.31
N ILE A 125 7.87 11.67 -6.51
CA ILE A 125 8.63 10.47 -6.88
C ILE A 125 7.90 9.27 -6.31
N PRO A 126 7.47 8.26 -7.07
CA PRO A 126 6.76 7.08 -6.56
C PRO A 126 7.51 6.31 -5.46
N TYR A 127 6.78 5.63 -4.58
CA TYR A 127 7.38 4.75 -3.59
C TYR A 127 7.91 3.49 -4.28
N GLU A 128 9.18 3.18 -4.06
CA GLU A 128 9.80 1.94 -4.50
C GLU A 128 10.03 1.04 -3.29
N VAL A 129 9.69 -0.24 -3.42
CA VAL A 129 9.98 -1.23 -2.39
C VAL A 129 11.46 -1.54 -2.46
N CYS A 130 12.21 -1.06 -1.47
CA CYS A 130 13.64 -1.31 -1.37
C CYS A 130 13.90 -2.49 -0.42
N GLU A 131 14.74 -3.42 -0.86
CA GLU A 131 15.37 -4.41 0.01
C GLU A 131 16.76 -3.89 0.38
N TRP A 132 17.01 -3.74 1.68
CA TRP A 132 18.30 -3.34 2.18
C TRP A 132 19.18 -4.56 2.36
N SER A 133 20.36 -4.54 1.74
CA SER A 133 21.37 -5.55 1.91
C SER A 133 22.67 -4.89 2.34
N TYR A 134 23.18 -5.29 3.50
CA TYR A 134 24.31 -4.66 4.19
C TYR A 134 25.58 -5.52 4.06
N GLY A 135 26.74 -4.92 4.33
CA GLY A 135 28.02 -5.63 4.36
C GLY A 135 28.64 -5.92 2.99
N HIS A 136 28.19 -5.22 1.95
CA HIS A 136 28.80 -5.31 0.62
C HIS A 136 30.11 -4.53 0.57
N LYS A 137 31.21 -5.22 0.29
CA LYS A 137 32.49 -4.56 0.04
C LYS A 137 32.51 -3.99 -1.36
N VAL A 138 32.77 -2.68 -1.46
CA VAL A 138 32.97 -2.02 -2.74
C VAL A 138 34.34 -2.41 -3.29
N GLY A 139 34.36 -3.03 -4.47
CA GLY A 139 35.60 -3.33 -5.18
C GLY A 139 36.29 -2.05 -5.65
N SER A 140 37.60 -2.11 -5.92
CA SER A 140 38.37 -0.99 -6.47
C SER A 140 37.83 -0.46 -7.81
N SER A 141 37.05 -1.27 -8.52
CA SER A 141 36.33 -0.89 -9.74
C SER A 141 35.05 -0.08 -9.49
N SER A 142 34.73 0.30 -8.25
CA SER A 142 33.47 0.97 -7.88
C SER A 142 32.21 0.15 -8.19
N HIS A 143 32.32 -1.17 -8.00
CA HIS A 143 31.19 -2.08 -8.17
C HIS A 143 31.00 -2.94 -6.91
N ILE A 144 29.73 -3.30 -6.66
CA ILE A 144 29.34 -4.31 -5.67
C ILE A 144 28.71 -5.50 -6.37
N TRP A 145 28.82 -6.67 -5.75
CA TRP A 145 28.18 -7.90 -6.22
C TRP A 145 26.96 -8.19 -5.37
N TRP A 146 25.80 -8.33 -6.01
CA TRP A 146 24.55 -8.68 -5.33
C TRP A 146 23.71 -9.62 -6.20
N ASN A 147 23.23 -10.72 -5.61
CA ASN A 147 22.37 -11.72 -6.27
C ASN A 147 22.78 -12.08 -7.71
N LYS A 148 24.07 -12.41 -7.91
CA LYS A 148 24.71 -12.76 -9.21
C LYS A 148 24.81 -11.62 -10.23
N GLY A 149 24.39 -10.40 -9.89
CA GLY A 149 24.59 -9.18 -10.66
C GLY A 149 25.70 -8.31 -10.10
N GLN A 150 26.27 -7.45 -10.95
CA GLN A 150 27.25 -6.45 -10.58
C GLN A 150 26.61 -5.06 -10.75
N TYR A 151 26.69 -4.22 -9.71
CA TYR A 151 26.07 -2.91 -9.67
C TYR A 151 27.13 -1.83 -9.46
N SER A 152 27.08 -0.77 -10.26
CA SER A 152 27.97 0.38 -10.12
C SER A 152 27.52 1.27 -8.97
N ILE A 153 28.46 1.70 -8.14
CA ILE A 153 28.21 2.65 -7.06
C ILE A 153 29.05 3.91 -7.27
N GLN A 154 28.48 5.08 -6.98
CA GLN A 154 29.23 6.32 -6.98
C GLN A 154 30.03 6.41 -5.66
N ILE A 155 31.34 6.24 -5.74
CA ILE A 155 32.22 6.45 -4.60
C ILE A 155 32.46 7.95 -4.45
N TYR A 156 31.72 8.59 -3.54
CA TYR A 156 32.13 9.89 -3.00
C TYR A 156 33.30 9.63 -2.06
N ARG A 157 34.51 10.04 -2.46
CA ARG A 157 35.75 9.83 -1.71
C ARG A 157 35.74 10.71 -0.46
N LEU A 158 35.06 10.27 0.59
CA LEU A 158 35.20 10.86 1.92
C LEU A 158 36.57 10.46 2.47
N GLN A 159 37.38 11.47 2.84
CA GLN A 159 38.67 11.26 3.50
C GLN A 159 38.41 10.66 4.90
N GLY A 160 38.36 9.34 4.99
CA GLY A 160 38.14 8.60 6.23
C GLY A 160 37.40 7.31 5.93
N GLY A 161 38.07 6.17 6.13
CA GLY A 161 37.61 4.84 5.71
C GLY A 161 36.13 4.56 6.01
N CYS A 162 35.39 4.16 4.97
CA CYS A 162 33.97 3.88 5.04
C CYS A 162 33.76 2.35 4.99
N GLN A 163 33.22 1.79 6.06
CA GLN A 163 32.50 0.51 6.03
C GLN A 163 31.01 0.82 5.87
N ILE A 164 30.33 0.10 4.97
CA ILE A 164 28.87 0.13 4.77
C ILE A 164 28.29 -1.21 5.25
#